data_AF-A0A2V8DID6-F1
#
_entry.id   AF-A0A2V8DID6-F1
#
_cell.length_a   1.000
_cell.length_b   1.000
_cell.length_c   1.000
_cell.angle_alpha   90.00
_cell.angle_beta   90.00
_cell.angle_gamma   90.00
#
_symmetry.space_group_name_H-M   'P 1'
#
loop_
_entity.id
_entity.type
_entity.pdbx_description
1 polymer ?
#
loop_
_entity_poly.entity_id
_entity_poly.type
_entity_poly.pdbx_seq_one_letter_code
_entity_poly.pdbx_strand_id
1 'polypeptide(L)'
;MSQDAQRDQMSKKTVVYTMPGMDAVTVRRDEPYRVTADGALTMDLYYPPDSKGSATTPAVIFVTGFSDAGAERMLGSRFKDMGSFVSWA
;
A
#
# COMPACT_ATOMS: atom_id res chain seq x y z
N MET A 1 33.30 -10.32 -2.24
CA MET A 1 32.21 -11.29 -2.48
C MET A 1 30.94 -10.49 -2.69
N SER A 2 30.60 -10.21 -3.95
CA SER A 2 29.50 -9.33 -4.34
C SER A 2 28.16 -10.06 -4.15
N GLN A 3 27.31 -9.58 -3.23
CA GLN A 3 25.91 -10.00 -3.09
C GLN A 3 24.98 -8.90 -3.63
N ASP A 4 25.22 -8.43 -4.86
CA ASP A 4 24.19 -7.79 -5.69
C ASP A 4 23.33 -8.85 -6.39
N ALA A 5 23.02 -9.94 -5.68
CA ALA A 5 22.28 -11.06 -6.23
C ALA A 5 20.78 -10.84 -5.96
N GLN A 6 20.04 -10.54 -7.02
CA GLN A 6 18.64 -10.96 -7.19
C GLN A 6 17.55 -10.16 -6.47
N ARG A 7 17.75 -8.88 -6.13
CA ARG A 7 16.63 -8.02 -5.65
C ARG A 7 15.80 -7.36 -6.74
N ASP A 8 16.22 -7.48 -8.01
CA ASP A 8 15.73 -6.58 -9.07
C ASP A 8 15.01 -7.29 -10.23
N GLN A 9 14.68 -8.59 -10.09
CA GLN A 9 14.00 -9.34 -11.15
C GLN A 9 12.52 -9.64 -10.88
N MET A 10 12.12 -9.81 -9.61
CA MET A 10 10.70 -10.02 -9.30
C MET A 10 9.94 -8.70 -9.36
N SER A 11 10.51 -7.63 -8.77
CA SER A 11 10.06 -6.22 -8.79
C SER A 11 9.72 -5.65 -10.19
N LYS A 12 10.12 -6.35 -11.25
CA LYS A 12 9.95 -5.93 -12.65
C LYS A 12 8.94 -6.78 -13.42
N LYS A 13 8.37 -7.80 -12.80
CA LYS A 13 7.45 -8.73 -13.48
C LYS A 13 6.04 -8.16 -13.47
N THR A 14 5.41 -8.09 -14.63
CA THR A 14 4.01 -7.63 -14.72
C THR A 14 3.05 -8.63 -14.07
N VAL A 15 2.13 -8.14 -13.25
CA VAL A 15 0.98 -8.93 -12.78
C VAL A 15 0.17 -9.39 -13.99
N VAL A 16 0.12 -10.70 -14.24
CA VAL A 16 -0.64 -11.27 -15.38
C VAL A 16 -2.07 -11.65 -15.00
N TYR A 17 -2.37 -11.76 -13.69
CA TYR A 17 -3.72 -12.03 -13.21
C TYR A 17 -4.48 -10.71 -13.04
N THR A 18 -5.40 -10.46 -13.95
CA THR A 18 -6.23 -9.26 -13.94
C THR A 18 -7.65 -9.57 -13.50
N MET A 19 -8.24 -8.68 -12.70
CA MET A 19 -9.66 -8.72 -12.35
C MET A 19 -10.38 -7.53 -12.98
N PRO A 20 -11.63 -7.67 -13.45
CA PRO A 20 -12.41 -6.54 -13.94
C PRO A 20 -12.45 -5.40 -12.93
N GLY A 21 -12.18 -4.17 -13.38
CA GLY A 21 -12.23 -2.97 -12.55
C GLY A 21 -11.00 -2.72 -11.66
N MET A 22 -9.95 -3.53 -11.74
CA MET A 22 -8.73 -3.34 -10.93
C MET A 22 -8.04 -1.99 -11.16
N ASP A 23 -8.07 -1.48 -12.40
CA ASP A 23 -7.44 -0.20 -12.77
C ASP A 23 -8.33 1.02 -12.49
N ALA A 24 -9.58 0.79 -12.08
CA ALA A 24 -10.59 1.82 -11.81
C ALA A 24 -10.78 2.09 -10.31
N VAL A 25 -9.89 1.57 -9.46
CA VAL A 25 -9.93 1.80 -8.01
C VAL A 25 -9.58 3.26 -7.71
N THR A 26 -10.45 3.93 -6.96
CA THR A 26 -10.16 5.28 -6.47
C THR A 26 -9.33 5.19 -5.20
N VAL A 27 -8.13 5.74 -5.22
CA VAL A 27 -7.22 5.73 -4.05
C VAL A 27 -7.12 7.14 -3.47
N ARG A 28 -7.46 7.28 -2.18
CA ARG A 28 -7.12 8.47 -1.39
C ARG A 28 -5.90 8.14 -0.55
N ARG A 29 -4.77 8.72 -0.92
CA ARG A 29 -3.47 8.50 -0.27
C ARG A 29 -3.36 9.36 0.98
N ASP A 30 -2.65 8.83 1.98
CA ASP A 30 -2.19 9.58 3.14
C ASP A 30 -3.31 10.28 3.94
N GLU A 31 -4.48 9.66 4.02
CA GLU A 31 -5.60 10.16 4.81
C GLU A 31 -5.28 10.04 6.30
N PRO A 32 -5.27 11.16 7.07
CA PRO A 32 -4.93 11.13 8.47
C PRO A 32 -6.07 10.49 9.26
N TYR A 33 -5.75 9.46 10.05
CA TYR A 33 -6.71 8.82 10.94
C TYR A 33 -6.47 9.16 12.41
N ARG A 34 -5.26 9.61 12.76
CA ARG A 34 -4.91 10.02 14.11
C ARG A 34 -3.73 10.97 14.08
N VAL A 35 -3.76 11.99 14.94
CA VAL A 35 -2.60 12.86 15.20
C VAL A 35 -1.99 12.46 16.54
N THR A 36 -0.68 12.28 16.58
CA THR A 36 0.12 11.98 17.78
C THR A 36 1.17 13.06 18.00
N ALA A 37 1.94 12.95 19.09
CA ALA A 37 3.07 13.85 19.33
C ALA A 37 4.16 13.75 18.24
N ASP A 38 4.27 12.58 17.59
CA ASP A 38 5.27 12.29 16.57
C ASP A 38 4.77 12.61 15.14
N GLY A 39 3.52 13.08 15.00
CA GLY A 39 2.95 13.48 13.72
C GLY A 39 1.60 12.82 13.41
N ALA A 40 1.13 13.03 12.18
CA ALA A 40 -0.09 12.39 11.71
C ALA A 40 0.18 10.94 11.27
N LEU A 41 -0.57 10.01 11.83
CA LEU A 41 -0.66 8.65 11.31
C LEU A 41 -1.66 8.65 10.16
N THR A 42 -1.21 8.17 9.00
CA THR A 42 -1.99 8.16 7.77
C THR A 42 -2.31 6.74 7.31
N MET A 43 -3.39 6.61 6.55
CA MET A 43 -3.73 5.38 5.84
C MET A 43 -4.11 5.70 4.40
N ASP A 44 -4.07 4.69 3.53
CA ASP A 44 -4.61 4.83 2.18
C ASP A 44 -6.01 4.20 2.14
N LEU A 45 -6.96 4.90 1.53
CA LEU A 45 -8.33 4.41 1.34
C LEU A 45 -8.53 3.99 -0.10
N TYR A 46 -8.95 2.74 -0.30
CA TYR A 46 -9.20 2.14 -1.61
C TYR A 46 -10.70 1.94 -1.79
N TYR A 47 -11.28 2.69 -2.73
CA TYR A 47 -12.71 2.63 -3.04
C TYR A 47 -12.93 1.87 -4.34
N PRO A 48 -13.84 0.87 -4.35
CA PRO A 48 -14.22 0.21 -5.59
C PRO A 48 -14.88 1.21 -6.54
N PRO A 49 -14.80 0.99 -7.87
CA PRO A 49 -15.28 1.95 -8.87
C PRO A 49 -16.76 2.33 -8.70
N ASP A 50 -17.58 1.42 -8.19
CA ASP A 50 -19.02 1.62 -7.99
C ASP A 50 -19.37 2.17 -6.59
N SER A 51 -18.39 2.61 -5.79
CA SER A 51 -18.67 3.13 -4.46
C SER A 51 -19.45 4.44 -4.55
N LYS A 52 -20.74 4.40 -4.23
CA LYS A 52 -21.59 5.58 -4.08
C LYS A 52 -21.53 6.00 -2.61
N GLY A 53 -21.02 7.19 -2.33
CA GLY A 53 -20.68 7.68 -0.98
C GLY A 53 -21.81 7.75 0.05
N SER A 54 -23.01 7.25 -0.25
CA SER A 54 -24.15 7.15 0.65
C SER A 54 -24.47 5.73 1.13
N ALA A 55 -23.78 4.70 0.63
CA ALA A 55 -24.03 3.31 1.02
C ALA A 55 -23.11 2.89 2.18
N THR A 56 -23.68 2.24 3.21
CA THR A 56 -22.90 1.53 4.24
C THR A 56 -22.30 0.27 3.65
N THR A 57 -21.06 0.35 3.21
CA THR A 57 -20.32 -0.79 2.66
C THR A 57 -19.41 -1.43 3.71
N PRO A 58 -19.21 -2.76 3.69
CA PRO A 58 -18.20 -3.39 4.53
C PRO A 58 -16.81 -2.83 4.19
N ALA A 59 -15.99 -2.64 5.22
CA ALA A 59 -14.60 -2.20 5.07
C ALA A 59 -13.65 -3.35 5.41
N VAL A 60 -12.58 -3.47 4.64
CA VAL A 60 -11.44 -4.35 4.92
C VAL A 60 -10.27 -3.48 5.32
N ILE A 61 -9.64 -3.80 6.46
CA ILE A 61 -8.50 -3.04 6.99
C ILE A 61 -7.27 -3.93 6.92
N PHE A 62 -6.26 -3.49 6.19
CA PHE A 62 -4.93 -4.09 6.21
C PHE A 62 -4.09 -3.42 7.29
N VAL A 63 -3.58 -4.22 8.23
CA VAL A 63 -2.71 -3.74 9.32
C VAL A 63 -1.38 -4.46 9.23
N THR A 64 -0.29 -3.70 9.15
CA THR A 64 1.06 -4.23 9.21
C THR A 64 1.47 -4.44 10.67
N GLY A 65 2.08 -5.58 10.97
CA GLY A 65 2.51 -5.92 12.34
C GLY A 65 3.78 -5.19 12.81
N PHE A 66 4.34 -4.30 12.00
CA PHE A 66 5.60 -3.61 12.25
C PHE A 66 5.44 -2.10 12.05
N SER A 67 6.25 -1.33 12.78
CA SER A 67 6.28 0.13 12.68
C SER A 67 6.94 0.60 11.38
N ASP A 68 6.33 1.58 10.72
CA ASP A 68 6.91 2.26 9.55
C ASP A 68 8.24 2.95 9.90
N ALA A 69 8.44 3.44 11.13
CA ALA A 69 9.72 4.05 11.53
C ALA A 69 10.89 3.04 11.43
N GLY A 70 10.63 1.77 11.73
CA GLY A 70 11.59 0.69 11.54
C GLY A 70 11.81 0.39 10.05
N ALA A 71 10.72 0.33 9.28
CA ALA A 71 10.76 0.07 7.84
C ALA A 71 11.54 1.15 7.08
N GLU A 72 11.26 2.42 7.34
CA GLU A 72 11.95 3.54 6.71
C GLU A 72 13.45 3.52 7.04
N ARG A 73 13.80 3.24 8.29
CA ARG A 73 15.22 3.14 8.70
C ARG A 73 15.95 1.98 8.02
N MET A 74 15.29 0.85 7.80
CA MET A 74 15.93 -0.37 7.28
C MET A 74 15.85 -0.50 5.75
N LEU A 75 14.78 0.00 5.14
CA LEU A 75 14.40 -0.23 3.74
C LEU A 75 14.26 1.08 2.95
N GLY A 76 14.20 2.23 3.61
CA GLY A 76 14.05 3.54 2.95
C GLY A 76 12.63 3.85 2.47
N SER A 77 11.61 3.07 2.86
CA SER A 77 10.21 3.33 2.53
C SER A 77 9.27 2.87 3.63
N ARG A 78 8.06 3.44 3.66
CA ARG A 78 6.95 2.92 4.48
C ARG A 78 6.46 1.59 3.92
N PHE A 79 5.88 0.74 4.76
CA PHE A 79 5.39 -0.57 4.29
C PHE A 79 4.35 -0.42 3.18
N LYS A 80 3.39 0.49 3.32
CA LYS A 80 2.32 0.70 2.33
C LYS A 80 2.80 1.21 0.97
N ASP A 81 4.02 1.74 0.90
CA ASP A 81 4.65 2.23 -0.32
C ASP A 81 5.55 1.18 -0.97
N MET A 82 5.77 0.02 -0.32
CA MET A 82 6.54 -1.06 -0.90
C MET A 82 5.81 -1.62 -2.12
N GLY A 83 6.58 -2.11 -3.10
CA GLY A 83 6.06 -2.74 -4.31
C GLY A 83 4.90 -3.68 -4.02
N SER A 84 5.05 -4.61 -3.07
CA SER A 84 3.99 -5.57 -2.69
C SER A 84 2.60 -4.99 -2.35
N PHE A 85 2.49 -3.71 -2.00
CA PHE A 85 1.24 -3.00 -1.70
C PHE A 85 0.78 -2.05 -2.82
N VAL A 86 1.67 -1.72 -3.76
CA VAL A 86 1.39 -0.85 -4.92
C VAL A 86 1.15 -1.70 -6.17
N SER A 87 1.96 -2.74 -6.37
CA SER A 87 1.88 -3.76 -7.42
C SER A 87 2.72 -4.98 -7.04
N TRP A 88 2.23 -6.21 -7.25
CA TRP A 88 3.15 -7.35 -7.41
C TRP A 88 3.83 -7.30 -8.80
N ALA A 89 4.48 -6.17 -9.08
CA ALA A 89 5.70 -6.11 -9.85
C ALA A 89 6.80 -5.97 -8.81
#